data_AF-A0A5N1J558-F1
#
_entry.id   AF-A0A5N1J558-F1
#
_cell.length_a   1.000
_cell.length_b   1.000
_cell.length_c   1.000
_cell.angle_alpha   90.00
_cell.angle_beta   90.00
_cell.angle_gamma   90.00
#
_symmetry.space_group_name_H-M   'P 1'
#
loop_
_entity.id
_entity.type
_entity.pdbx_description
1 polymer ?
#
loop_
_entity_poly.entity_id
_entity_poly.type
_entity_poly.pdbx_seq_one_letter_code
_entity_poly.pdbx_strand_id
1 'polypeptide(L)'
;MSNFSAESEDNFSMAFVINLADGTGREFYISTQGEAVPLDTPSNAEALILKTPNQVDKQLEAFTKLFPGTCRLYAIERREFEHRQQKLRNPPEKN
;
A
#
# COMPACT_ATOMS: atom_id res chain seq x y z
N MET A 1 17.45 35.14 22.82
CA MET A 1 17.84 34.60 21.50
C MET A 1 17.26 33.20 21.41
N SER A 2 16.41 32.97 20.42
CA SER A 2 15.54 31.81 20.31
C SER A 2 16.32 30.52 20.10
N ASN A 3 16.20 29.57 21.02
CA ASN A 3 16.46 28.16 20.73
C ASN A 3 15.32 27.68 19.85
N PHE A 4 15.48 27.84 18.55
CA PHE A 4 14.67 27.16 17.56
C PHE A 4 15.10 25.69 17.62
N SER A 5 14.46 24.92 18.50
CA SER A 5 14.58 23.46 18.48
C SER A 5 14.11 23.02 17.11
N ALA A 6 15.10 22.57 16.34
CA ALA A 6 14.91 21.98 15.03
C ALA A 6 13.79 20.94 15.11
N GLU A 7 12.83 21.14 14.21
CA GLU A 7 12.26 20.06 13.44
C GLU A 7 11.51 19.02 14.27
N SER A 8 10.22 19.31 14.47
CA SER A 8 9.19 18.29 14.31
C SER A 8 9.25 17.70 12.89
N GLU A 9 10.32 16.97 12.56
CA GLU A 9 10.36 15.96 11.50
C GLU A 9 9.55 14.74 11.99
N ASP A 10 8.26 14.96 12.18
CA ASP A 10 7.34 13.89 12.52
C ASP A 10 7.12 13.03 11.25
N ASN A 11 7.94 11.99 11.14
CA ASN A 11 7.51 10.65 10.73
C ASN A 11 6.87 10.45 9.34
N PHE A 12 7.19 11.24 8.33
CA PHE A 12 7.01 10.80 6.93
C PHE A 12 8.16 9.92 6.45
N SER A 13 8.61 8.96 7.28
CA SER A 13 9.47 7.89 6.80
C SER A 13 8.79 7.25 5.59
N MET A 14 9.42 7.31 4.41
CA MET A 14 8.88 6.71 3.18
C MET A 14 8.44 5.28 3.49
N ALA A 15 7.13 5.05 3.34
CA ALA A 15 6.50 3.78 3.64
C ALA A 15 5.82 3.26 2.38
N PHE A 16 5.84 1.95 2.22
CA PHE A 16 5.37 1.26 1.03
C PHE A 16 4.33 0.21 1.41
N VAL A 17 3.44 -0.06 0.46
CA VAL A 17 2.44 -1.12 0.53
C VAL A 17 2.62 -1.99 -0.71
N ILE A 18 2.55 -3.31 -0.55
CA ILE A 18 2.54 -4.21 -1.70
C ILE A 18 1.11 -4.27 -2.25
N ASN A 19 0.98 -3.89 -3.51
CA ASN A 19 -0.23 -4.07 -4.30
C ASN A 19 -0.08 -5.26 -5.24
N LEU A 20 -1.23 -5.87 -5.54
CA LEU A 20 -1.41 -6.90 -6.53
C LEU A 20 -2.49 -6.43 -7.51
N ALA A 21 -2.20 -6.47 -8.80
CA ALA A 21 -3.22 -6.34 -9.85
C ALA A 21 -3.51 -7.73 -10.41
N ASP A 22 -4.77 -8.15 -10.36
CA ASP A 22 -5.18 -9.32 -11.12
C ASP A 22 -5.18 -8.97 -12.63
N GLY A 23 -5.01 -9.95 -13.51
CA GLY A 23 -4.94 -9.71 -14.96
C GLY A 23 -6.19 -9.05 -15.57
N THR A 24 -7.24 -8.80 -14.78
CA THR A 24 -8.46 -8.09 -15.16
C THR A 24 -8.41 -6.59 -14.83
N GLY A 25 -7.35 -6.13 -14.16
CA GLY A 25 -7.15 -4.74 -13.77
C GLY A 25 -7.72 -4.40 -12.39
N ARG A 26 -8.20 -5.38 -11.62
CA ARG A 26 -8.62 -5.16 -10.24
C ARG A 26 -7.41 -5.14 -9.33
N GLU A 27 -7.35 -4.15 -8.45
CA GLU A 27 -6.23 -3.97 -7.52
C GLU A 27 -6.58 -4.48 -6.11
N PHE A 28 -5.59 -5.07 -5.48
CA PHE A 28 -5.62 -5.61 -4.13
C PHE A 28 -4.39 -5.12 -3.37
N TYR A 29 -4.51 -4.94 -2.07
CA TYR A 29 -3.37 -4.73 -1.18
C TYR A 29 -3.12 -5.97 -0.34
N ILE A 30 -1.88 -6.18 0.08
CA ILE A 30 -1.56 -7.28 0.98
C ILE A 30 -1.75 -6.82 2.43
N SER A 31 -2.53 -7.58 3.21
CA SER A 31 -2.76 -7.31 4.62
C SER A 31 -1.59 -7.74 5.50
N THR A 32 -1.58 -7.32 6.76
CA THR A 32 -0.61 -7.79 7.78
C THR A 32 -0.67 -9.30 8.01
N GLN A 33 -1.75 -9.97 7.60
CA GLN A 33 -1.92 -11.42 7.64
C GLN A 33 -1.42 -12.12 6.37
N GLY A 34 -0.96 -11.36 5.37
CA GLY A 34 -0.48 -11.89 4.08
C GLY A 34 -1.59 -12.18 3.08
N GLU A 35 -2.82 -11.72 3.33
CA GLU A 35 -3.96 -11.94 2.44
C GLU A 35 -4.11 -10.79 1.43
N ALA A 36 -4.53 -11.10 0.21
CA ALA A 36 -4.86 -10.09 -0.80
C ALA A 36 -6.28 -9.56 -0.56
N VAL A 37 -6.38 -8.29 -0.19
CA VAL A 37 -7.65 -7.62 0.12
C VAL A 37 -8.01 -6.66 -1.02
N PRO A 38 -9.22 -6.72 -1.60
CA PRO A 38 -9.60 -5.84 -2.68
C PRO A 38 -9.60 -4.37 -2.26
N LEU A 39 -8.99 -3.51 -3.07
CA LEU A 39 -8.84 -2.08 -2.79
C LEU A 39 -10.18 -1.32 -2.84
N ASP A 40 -11.15 -1.86 -3.59
CA ASP A 40 -12.48 -1.30 -3.84
C ASP A 40 -13.51 -1.66 -2.75
N THR A 41 -13.20 -2.61 -1.86
CA THR A 41 -14.12 -3.03 -0.81
C THR A 41 -13.76 -2.46 0.56
N PRO A 42 -14.74 -2.02 1.37
CA PRO A 42 -14.47 -1.67 2.75
C PRO A 42 -14.04 -2.92 3.53
N SER A 43 -12.78 -2.96 3.93
CA SER A 43 -12.21 -3.99 4.80
C SER A 43 -11.66 -3.36 6.08
N ASN A 44 -11.71 -4.14 7.17
CA ASN A 44 -11.04 -3.83 8.44
C ASN A 44 -9.61 -4.38 8.47
N ALA A 45 -9.16 -5.07 7.41
CA ALA A 45 -7.82 -5.61 7.33
C ALA A 45 -6.79 -4.50 7.13
N GLU A 46 -5.81 -4.44 8.02
CA GLU A 46 -4.71 -3.48 7.93
C GLU A 46 -3.73 -3.85 6.82
N ALA A 47 -3.30 -2.87 6.03
CA ALA A 47 -2.29 -3.07 5.00
C ALA A 47 -0.91 -3.32 5.61
N LEU A 48 -0.14 -4.21 4.99
CA LEU A 48 1.25 -4.45 5.37
C LEU A 48 2.11 -3.23 4.99
N ILE A 49 2.59 -2.51 6.00
CA ILE A 49 3.42 -1.31 5.81
C ILE A 49 4.91 -1.67 5.89
N LEU A 50 5.66 -1.35 4.83
CA LEU A 50 7.09 -1.61 4.70
C LEU A 50 7.84 -0.28 4.70
N LYS A 51 8.90 -0.14 5.50
CA LYS A 51 9.59 1.15 5.71
C LYS A 51 10.91 1.26 4.96
N THR A 52 11.40 0.17 4.35
CA THR A 52 12.68 0.16 3.65
C THR A 52 12.59 -0.59 2.32
N PRO A 53 13.38 -0.21 1.30
CA PRO A 53 13.46 -0.94 0.04
C PRO A 53 13.77 -2.43 0.22
N ASN A 54 14.70 -2.76 1.12
CA ASN A 54 15.04 -4.16 1.43
C ASN A 54 13.85 -4.97 1.96
N GLN A 55 12.94 -4.34 2.72
CA GLN A 55 11.71 -5.02 3.15
C GLN A 55 10.75 -5.22 1.97
N VAL A 56 10.64 -4.24 1.08
CA VAL A 56 9.84 -4.31 -0.14
C VAL A 56 10.32 -5.46 -1.02
N ASP A 57 11.61 -5.53 -1.33
CA ASP A 57 12.16 -6.55 -2.23
C ASP A 57 11.93 -7.97 -1.68
N LYS A 58 12.19 -8.17 -0.38
CA LYS A 58 11.95 -9.45 0.29
C LYS A 58 10.49 -9.88 0.24
N GLN A 59 9.57 -8.95 0.48
CA GLN A 59 8.14 -9.25 0.46
C GLN A 59 7.65 -9.51 -0.95
N LEU A 60 8.10 -8.73 -1.95
CA LEU A 60 7.77 -9.00 -3.35
C LEU A 60 8.25 -10.38 -3.79
N GLU A 61 9.47 -10.78 -3.45
CA GLU A 61 9.99 -12.11 -3.78
C GLU A 61 9.17 -13.22 -3.10
N ALA A 62 8.79 -13.02 -1.84
CA ALA A 62 7.95 -13.97 -1.11
C ALA A 62 6.56 -14.10 -1.75
N PHE A 63 5.88 -12.98 -2.03
CA PHE A 63 4.54 -12.97 -2.60
C PHE A 63 4.52 -13.46 -4.05
N THR A 64 5.57 -13.22 -4.83
CA THR A 64 5.66 -13.72 -6.22
C THR A 64 5.63 -15.25 -6.28
N LYS A 65 6.05 -15.94 -5.21
CA LYS A 65 5.96 -17.41 -5.10
C LYS A 65 4.56 -17.90 -4.68
N LEU A 66 3.74 -17.03 -4.09
CA LEU A 66 2.42 -17.35 -3.54
C LEU A 66 1.28 -17.04 -4.53
N PHE A 67 1.44 -16.00 -5.35
CA PHE A 67 0.42 -15.57 -6.30
C PHE A 67 0.70 -16.10 -7.72
N PRO A 68 -0.35 -16.32 -8.55
CA PRO A 68 -0.16 -16.73 -9.94
C PRO A 68 0.67 -15.72 -10.72
N GLY A 69 1.50 -16.20 -11.66
CA GLY A 69 2.33 -15.33 -12.52
C GLY A 69 1.54 -14.43 -13.48
N THR A 70 0.22 -14.61 -13.57
CA THR A 70 -0.69 -13.70 -14.28
C THR A 70 -1.00 -12.44 -13.48
N CYS A 71 -0.73 -12.43 -12.18
CA CYS A 71 -0.90 -11.27 -11.32
C CYS A 71 0.38 -10.42 -11.34
N ARG A 72 0.21 -9.09 -11.28
CA ARG A 72 1.35 -8.17 -11.19
C ARG A 72 1.48 -7.66 -9.76
N LEU A 73 2.57 -8.02 -9.11
CA LEU A 73 2.94 -7.49 -7.79
C LEU A 73 3.85 -6.28 -7.93
N TYR A 74 3.59 -5.23 -7.17
CA TYR A 74 4.40 -4.02 -7.14
C TYR A 74 4.22 -3.29 -5.82
N ALA A 75 5.23 -2.53 -5.40
CA ALA A 75 5.11 -1.65 -4.25
C ALA A 75 4.62 -0.27 -4.70
N ILE A 76 3.75 0.32 -3.91
CA ILE A 76 3.33 1.73 -4.04
C ILE A 76 3.61 2.45 -2.74
N GLU A 77 3.79 3.77 -2.82
CA GLU A 77 3.91 4.58 -1.61
C GLU A 77 2.62 4.54 -0.80
N ARG A 78 2.74 4.56 0.52
CA ARG A 78 1.60 4.56 1.45
C ARG A 78 0.63 5.71 1.16
N ARG A 79 1.14 6.91 0.87
CA ARG A 79 0.31 8.07 0.53
C ARG A 79 -0.50 7.84 -0.75
N GLU A 80 0.10 7.20 -1.74
CA GLU A 80 -0.59 6.84 -2.98
C GLU A 80 -1.65 5.78 -2.73
N PHE A 81 -1.35 4.76 -1.93
CA PHE A 81 -2.30 3.74 -1.49
C PHE A 81 -3.52 4.37 -0.80
N GLU A 82 -3.31 5.23 0.19
CA GLU A 82 -4.37 5.91 0.94
C GLU A 82 -5.25 6.76 0.01
N HIS A 83 -4.64 7.49 -0.93
CA HIS A 83 -5.35 8.28 -1.93
C HIS A 83 -6.19 7.41 -2.89
N ARG A 84 -5.67 6.26 -3.33
CA ARG A 84 -6.42 5.29 -4.15
C ARG A 84 -7.59 4.68 -3.39
N GLN A 85 -7.40 4.27 -2.14
CA GLN A 85 -8.49 3.77 -1.29
C GLN A 85 -9.59 4.82 -1.10
N GLN A 86 -9.22 6.09 -0.85
CA GLN A 86 -10.20 7.17 -0.67
C GLN A 86 -11.04 7.39 -1.92
N LYS A 87 -10.42 7.39 -3.12
CA LYS A 87 -11.14 7.54 -4.39
C LYS A 87 -12.14 6.41 -4.65
N LEU A 88 -11.79 5.18 -4.28
CA LEU A 88 -12.65 4.01 -4.50
C LEU A 88 -13.78 3.94 -3.46
N ARG A 89 -13.52 4.37 -2.21
CA ARG A 89 -14.54 4.42 -1.15
C ARG A 89 -15.52 5.57 -1.31
N ASN A 90 -15.05 6.72 -1.79
CA ASN A 90 -15.86 7.90 -2.07
C ASN A 90 -15.79 8.21 -3.57
N PRO A 91 -16.46 7.43 -4.43
CA PRO A 91 -16.53 7.79 -5.84
C PRO A 91 -17.14 9.20 -5.94
N PRO A 92 -16.57 10.10 -6.77
CA PRO A 92 -17.14 11.43 -6.92
C PRO A 92 -18.60 11.29 -7.34
N GLU A 93 -19.51 11.91 -6.59
CA GLU A 93 -20.91 12.00 -6.99
C GLU A 93 -20.93 12.55 -8.41
N LYS A 94 -21.47 11.76 -9.35
CA LYS A 94 -21.74 12.26 -10.70
C LYS A 94 -22.86 13.29 -10.57
N ASN A 95 -22.49 14.57 -10.50
CA ASN A 95 -23.40 15.68 -10.77
C ASN A 95 -23.92 15.60 -12.20
#